data_AF-A0AAD2FR79-F1
#
_entry.id   AF-A0AAD2FR79-F1
#
_cell.length_a   1.000
_cell.length_b   1.000
_cell.length_c   1.000
_cell.angle_alpha   90.00
_cell.angle_beta   90.00
_cell.angle_gamma   90.00
#
_symmetry.space_group_name_H-M   'P 1'
#
loop_
_entity.id
_entity.type
_entity.pdbx_description
1 polymer ?
#
loop_
_entity_poly.entity_id
_entity_poly.type
_entity_poly.pdbx_seq_one_letter_code
_entity_poly.pdbx_strand_id
1 'polypeptide(L)'
;MTLDETTPNEGTSLLSSNATDEVAEDSIHRLGYLTQSSRTGDAGDFSRESHSVADMVRTTHNDPDVREVAEDMSKLVGSTQILYNEMEKVTSEKVNASLRKTADLNKSEGAKPQSYASTMYQHRSQSAVNFLEKVKHSFFEDAKSLAIGTIPQSIVVAVVVGIVCGIACWAYYTVLFFFMGLLWETLPEKLIGGWSTGQWIWIPLVSGIMCVCVGLTVVYMGEPGDLPYTVGRVHHFAYIPMDHVLPMVFASLFSILAGGSLGPEAPLVAICGAIGGFISRKLFRQNHIDVVRKHTLMGMAGALAAFFGAPLGGSIFALEVCSRFGVEYFEHLVEAIFCGEICLVVFRGMSGLTIEPIWDFTSEEYPRMMESQPTLVLYGALIGLFGAFAAYVFALFHWKVMGLFSRNGLMDNKKAVQRAMYGGILIILCGLIYPQTMFWGEAEIDVVGNMDLASKLPNIYPTAGLIGFEMDTQFKAFQVGLAKFVAISFTVAGGLRGGFIFPLMCAGAAFGRALHPFLPESVPLQVSILCMAAGINVAITRTALASTLILAFLPAEPFCIPAILMASLCSLFATAYLPFIKTQITRADIDHSLFHGKHIIDAEKKLDDDDH
;
A
#
# COMPACT_ATOMS: atom_id res chain seq x y z
N MET A 1 -47.83 -27.29 -53.56
CA MET A 1 -47.17 -27.02 -54.85
C MET A 1 -45.74 -26.63 -54.50
N THR A 2 -44.81 -27.29 -55.18
CA THR A 2 -43.37 -27.42 -54.90
C THR A 2 -42.57 -26.12 -54.88
N LEU A 3 -41.54 -26.13 -54.02
CA LEU A 3 -40.19 -25.56 -54.16
C LEU A 3 -40.04 -24.04 -54.37
N ASP A 4 -39.38 -23.37 -53.41
CA ASP A 4 -38.09 -22.74 -53.71
C ASP A 4 -37.26 -22.53 -52.43
N GLU A 5 -36.11 -23.20 -52.39
CA GLU A 5 -34.98 -22.91 -51.52
C GLU A 5 -34.18 -21.75 -52.14
N THR A 6 -33.72 -20.80 -51.32
CA THR A 6 -32.29 -20.41 -51.16
C THR A 6 -32.16 -18.98 -50.61
N THR A 7 -31.38 -18.90 -49.54
CA THR A 7 -30.90 -17.71 -48.80
C THR A 7 -30.26 -16.62 -49.67
N PRO A 8 -30.24 -15.38 -49.18
CA PRO A 8 -28.95 -14.69 -49.05
C PRO A 8 -28.74 -13.90 -47.75
N ASN A 9 -27.56 -14.14 -47.16
CA ASN A 9 -26.69 -13.20 -46.44
C ASN A 9 -27.24 -12.34 -45.28
N GLU A 10 -27.11 -12.89 -44.07
CA GLU A 10 -26.78 -12.12 -42.87
C GLU A 10 -25.36 -11.56 -43.01
N GLY A 11 -25.24 -10.24 -43.18
CA GLY A 11 -23.94 -9.59 -43.29
C GLY A 11 -24.05 -8.15 -43.77
N THR A 12 -24.75 -7.28 -43.03
CA THR A 12 -24.67 -5.83 -43.24
C THR A 12 -25.29 -4.94 -42.15
N SER A 13 -26.01 -5.46 -41.15
CA SER A 13 -26.63 -4.62 -40.11
C SER A 13 -25.89 -4.53 -38.77
N LEU A 14 -24.78 -5.26 -38.59
CA LEU A 14 -23.95 -5.23 -37.37
C LEU A 14 -22.64 -4.43 -37.51
N LEU A 15 -22.33 -3.92 -38.71
CA LEU A 15 -21.11 -3.15 -38.97
C LEU A 15 -21.32 -1.63 -38.86
N SER A 16 -22.56 -1.12 -38.90
CA SER A 16 -22.80 0.32 -38.83
C SER A 16 -22.95 0.87 -37.41
N SER A 17 -23.41 0.09 -36.42
CA SER A 17 -23.52 0.56 -35.03
C SER A 17 -22.18 0.49 -34.27
N ASN A 18 -21.35 -0.50 -34.58
CA ASN A 18 -20.03 -0.62 -33.95
C ASN A 18 -19.04 0.45 -34.45
N ALA A 19 -19.16 0.88 -35.71
CA ALA A 19 -18.30 1.92 -36.26
C ALA A 19 -18.59 3.32 -35.67
N THR A 20 -19.85 3.61 -35.31
CA THR A 20 -20.22 4.88 -34.66
C THR A 20 -19.79 4.94 -33.20
N ASP A 21 -19.83 3.81 -32.49
CA ASP A 21 -19.39 3.71 -31.10
C ASP A 21 -17.84 3.73 -30.98
N GLU A 22 -17.12 3.09 -31.92
CA GLU A 22 -15.64 3.14 -31.97
C GLU A 22 -15.11 4.56 -32.26
N VAL A 23 -15.79 5.32 -33.14
CA VAL A 23 -15.39 6.71 -33.45
C VAL A 23 -15.67 7.63 -32.26
N ALA A 24 -16.74 7.39 -31.50
CA ALA A 24 -17.04 8.13 -30.28
C ALA A 24 -16.07 7.80 -29.13
N GLU A 25 -15.69 6.54 -28.94
CA GLU A 25 -14.70 6.12 -27.94
C GLU A 25 -13.28 6.63 -28.26
N ASP A 26 -12.83 6.54 -29.52
CA ASP A 26 -11.51 7.07 -29.91
C ASP A 26 -11.44 8.60 -29.76
N SER A 27 -12.56 9.29 -30.03
CA SER A 27 -12.68 10.74 -29.84
C SER A 27 -12.61 11.15 -28.36
N ILE A 28 -13.27 10.41 -27.46
CA ILE A 28 -13.23 10.66 -26.00
C ILE A 28 -11.84 10.34 -25.43
N HIS A 29 -11.20 9.28 -25.92
CA HIS A 29 -9.85 8.89 -25.51
C HIS A 29 -8.81 9.95 -25.92
N ARG A 30 -8.90 10.49 -27.15
CA ARG A 30 -8.04 11.58 -27.62
C ARG A 30 -8.31 12.91 -26.93
N LEU A 31 -9.56 13.21 -26.56
CA LEU A 31 -9.89 14.35 -25.70
C LEU A 31 -9.27 14.23 -24.31
N GLY A 32 -9.28 13.04 -23.72
CA GLY A 32 -8.54 12.74 -22.49
C GLY A 32 -7.05 13.03 -22.63
N TYR A 33 -6.46 12.66 -23.77
CA TYR A 33 -5.05 12.89 -24.10
C TYR A 33 -4.72 14.37 -24.32
N LEU A 34 -5.57 15.13 -25.03
CA LEU A 34 -5.42 16.58 -25.23
C LEU A 34 -5.54 17.37 -23.91
N THR A 35 -6.39 16.91 -22.99
CA THR A 35 -6.51 17.50 -21.64
C THR A 35 -5.28 17.19 -20.78
N GLN A 36 -4.57 16.11 -21.08
CA GLN A 36 -3.34 15.69 -20.40
C GLN A 36 -2.11 16.41 -20.98
N SER A 37 -2.01 16.49 -22.31
CA SER A 37 -0.96 17.21 -23.06
C SER A 37 -0.95 18.72 -22.76
N SER A 38 -2.12 19.35 -22.67
CA SER A 38 -2.23 20.76 -22.25
C SER A 38 -1.81 21.02 -20.80
N ARG A 39 -1.81 19.99 -19.93
CA ARG A 39 -1.28 20.07 -18.56
C ARG A 39 0.23 19.80 -18.48
N THR A 40 0.81 19.08 -19.44
CA THR A 40 2.23 18.72 -19.46
C THR A 40 3.09 19.65 -20.31
N GLY A 41 2.49 20.51 -21.15
CA GLY A 41 3.18 21.58 -21.87
C GLY A 41 3.85 21.17 -23.18
N ASP A 42 3.42 20.06 -23.79
CA ASP A 42 4.02 19.52 -25.02
C ASP A 42 3.35 20.11 -26.29
N ALA A 43 3.90 21.20 -26.81
CA ALA A 43 3.28 21.99 -27.90
C ALA A 43 3.22 21.26 -29.26
N GLY A 44 4.11 20.28 -29.49
CA GLY A 44 4.19 19.54 -30.75
C GLY A 44 3.01 18.59 -30.96
N ASP A 45 2.62 17.84 -29.93
CA ASP A 45 1.54 16.85 -30.00
C ASP A 45 0.15 17.49 -30.02
N PHE A 46 -0.04 18.61 -29.31
CA PHE A 46 -1.32 19.33 -29.29
C PHE A 46 -1.72 19.89 -30.67
N SER A 47 -0.75 20.44 -31.43
CA SER A 47 -1.02 20.96 -32.79
C SER A 47 -1.37 19.87 -33.81
N ARG A 48 -0.78 18.68 -33.64
CA ARG A 48 -0.93 17.54 -34.54
C ARG A 48 -2.26 16.81 -34.32
N GLU A 49 -2.65 16.63 -33.06
CA GLU A 49 -3.93 16.02 -32.67
C GLU A 49 -5.12 16.96 -32.94
N SER A 50 -4.99 18.27 -32.71
CA SER A 50 -6.07 19.24 -32.99
C SER A 50 -6.39 19.36 -34.49
N HIS A 51 -5.39 19.25 -35.37
CA HIS A 51 -5.61 19.13 -36.82
C HIS A 51 -6.27 17.80 -37.21
N SER A 52 -5.91 16.69 -36.56
CA SER A 52 -6.53 15.38 -36.80
C SER A 52 -8.02 15.36 -36.43
N VAL A 53 -8.43 16.04 -35.36
CA VAL A 53 -9.85 16.14 -34.95
C VAL A 53 -10.63 17.02 -35.90
N ALA A 54 -10.05 18.15 -36.35
CA ALA A 54 -10.68 19.04 -37.33
C ALA A 54 -10.91 18.37 -38.70
N ASP A 55 -10.00 17.49 -39.14
CA ASP A 55 -10.16 16.72 -40.38
C ASP A 55 -11.16 15.56 -40.24
N MET A 56 -11.32 15.00 -39.04
CA MET A 56 -12.35 14.00 -38.74
C MET A 56 -13.76 14.59 -38.82
N VAL A 57 -13.95 15.81 -38.28
CA VAL A 57 -15.21 16.56 -38.36
C VAL A 57 -15.61 16.90 -39.81
N ARG A 58 -14.63 17.09 -40.71
CA ARG A 58 -14.88 17.37 -42.13
C ARG A 58 -15.28 16.14 -42.95
N THR A 59 -15.03 14.93 -42.46
CA THR A 59 -15.20 13.69 -43.24
C THR A 59 -16.47 12.90 -42.89
N THR A 60 -17.19 13.25 -41.82
CA THR A 60 -18.47 12.62 -41.43
C THR A 60 -19.63 13.02 -42.34
N HIS A 61 -20.27 12.02 -42.96
CA HIS A 61 -21.36 12.17 -43.94
C HIS A 61 -22.75 11.93 -43.30
N ASN A 62 -23.67 12.87 -43.55
CA ASN A 62 -25.15 12.79 -43.52
C ASN A 62 -25.93 12.35 -42.26
N ASP A 63 -25.33 12.17 -41.09
CA ASP A 63 -26.09 11.96 -39.84
C ASP A 63 -26.26 13.29 -39.05
N PRO A 64 -27.51 13.79 -38.83
CA PRO A 64 -27.77 15.04 -38.13
C PRO A 64 -27.34 15.05 -36.65
N ASP A 65 -27.39 13.92 -35.94
CA ASP A 65 -27.02 13.86 -34.50
C ASP A 65 -25.49 13.93 -34.33
N VAL A 66 -24.73 13.33 -35.25
CA VAL A 66 -23.26 13.39 -35.27
C VAL A 66 -22.77 14.80 -35.62
N ARG A 67 -23.53 15.54 -36.43
CA ARG A 67 -23.19 16.90 -36.85
C ARG A 67 -23.32 17.91 -35.71
N GLU A 68 -24.31 17.74 -34.84
CA GLU A 68 -24.50 18.58 -33.64
C GLU A 68 -23.36 18.38 -32.63
N VAL A 69 -22.98 17.12 -32.36
CA VAL A 69 -21.83 16.79 -31.50
C VAL A 69 -20.53 17.33 -32.09
N ALA A 70 -20.32 17.20 -33.39
CA ALA A 70 -19.13 17.71 -34.07
C ALA A 70 -19.03 19.24 -34.06
N GLU A 71 -20.15 19.96 -34.19
CA GLU A 71 -20.18 21.43 -34.07
C GLU A 71 -19.88 21.91 -32.65
N ASP A 72 -20.38 21.21 -31.64
CA ASP A 72 -20.08 21.55 -30.24
C ASP A 72 -18.64 21.19 -29.84
N MET A 73 -18.09 20.10 -30.36
CA MET A 73 -16.66 19.78 -30.23
C MET A 73 -15.77 20.83 -30.92
N SER A 74 -16.15 21.30 -32.11
CA SER A 74 -15.42 22.35 -32.84
C SER A 74 -15.41 23.68 -32.06
N LYS A 75 -16.54 24.07 -31.44
CA LYS A 75 -16.60 25.23 -30.55
C LYS A 75 -15.69 25.06 -29.33
N LEU A 76 -15.70 23.88 -28.70
CA LEU A 76 -14.90 23.58 -27.51
C LEU A 76 -13.39 23.64 -27.82
N VAL A 77 -12.96 23.05 -28.94
CA VAL A 77 -11.56 23.09 -29.43
C VAL A 77 -11.16 24.52 -29.77
N GLY A 78 -12.03 25.29 -30.44
CA GLY A 78 -11.80 26.71 -30.73
C GLY A 78 -11.58 27.55 -29.47
N SER A 79 -12.41 27.38 -28.43
CA SER A 79 -12.23 28.07 -27.15
C SER A 79 -10.96 27.66 -26.40
N THR A 80 -10.56 26.39 -26.50
CA THR A 80 -9.35 25.87 -25.84
C THR A 80 -8.07 26.36 -26.54
N GLN A 81 -8.10 26.46 -27.87
CA GLN A 81 -7.01 27.03 -28.67
C GLN A 81 -6.82 28.53 -28.39
N ILE A 82 -7.91 29.28 -28.18
CA ILE A 82 -7.83 30.71 -27.81
C ILE A 82 -7.18 30.87 -26.43
N LEU A 83 -7.60 30.07 -25.44
CA LEU A 83 -7.00 30.05 -24.09
C LEU A 83 -5.52 29.66 -24.12
N TYR A 84 -5.16 28.67 -24.94
CA TYR A 84 -3.77 28.27 -25.13
C TYR A 84 -2.93 29.39 -25.77
N ASN A 85 -3.42 30.01 -26.85
CA ASN A 85 -2.74 31.12 -27.51
C ASN A 85 -2.58 32.35 -26.58
N GLU A 86 -3.54 32.62 -25.70
CA GLU A 86 -3.40 33.64 -24.66
C GLU A 86 -2.37 33.26 -23.59
N MET A 87 -2.37 32.01 -23.11
CA MET A 87 -1.36 31.53 -22.15
C MET A 87 0.05 31.54 -22.75
N GLU A 88 0.19 31.15 -24.02
CA GLU A 88 1.46 31.18 -24.75
C GLU A 88 1.95 32.61 -24.96
N LYS A 89 1.05 33.57 -25.26
CA LYS A 89 1.38 35.00 -25.28
C LYS A 89 1.87 35.50 -23.92
N VAL A 90 1.15 35.20 -22.84
CA VAL A 90 1.52 35.64 -21.48
C VAL A 90 2.85 35.03 -21.03
N THR A 91 3.10 33.77 -21.40
CA THR A 91 4.34 33.07 -21.05
C THR A 91 5.50 33.60 -21.89
N SER A 92 5.29 33.81 -23.20
CA SER A 92 6.29 34.40 -24.11
C SER A 92 6.62 35.84 -23.75
N GLU A 93 5.64 36.65 -23.33
CA GLU A 93 5.88 38.02 -22.83
C GLU A 93 6.66 38.03 -21.52
N LYS A 94 6.37 37.11 -20.58
CA LYS A 94 7.14 36.99 -19.33
C LYS A 94 8.57 36.49 -19.56
N VAL A 95 8.74 35.51 -20.44
CA VAL A 95 10.06 34.98 -20.83
C VAL A 95 10.86 36.05 -21.57
N ASN A 96 10.26 36.77 -22.52
CA ASN A 96 10.92 37.86 -23.24
C ASN A 96 11.22 39.07 -22.33
N ALA A 97 10.35 39.39 -21.37
CA ALA A 97 10.63 40.41 -20.36
C ALA A 97 11.78 39.99 -19.44
N SER A 98 11.85 38.71 -19.06
CA SER A 98 12.94 38.18 -18.25
C SER A 98 14.25 38.17 -19.04
N LEU A 99 14.25 37.74 -20.30
CA LEU A 99 15.41 37.75 -21.21
C LEU A 99 15.91 39.16 -21.51
N ARG A 100 15.02 40.14 -21.69
CA ARG A 100 15.40 41.56 -21.80
C ARG A 100 16.06 42.07 -20.53
N LYS A 101 15.55 41.69 -19.35
CA LYS A 101 16.15 42.03 -18.06
C LYS A 101 17.55 41.42 -17.90
N THR A 102 17.76 40.17 -18.35
CA THR A 102 19.08 39.52 -18.36
C THR A 102 20.02 40.13 -19.40
N ALA A 103 19.51 40.54 -20.56
CA ALA A 103 20.28 41.18 -21.61
C ALA A 103 20.70 42.62 -21.26
N ASP A 104 19.86 43.38 -20.55
CA ASP A 104 20.17 44.72 -20.06
C ASP A 104 21.20 44.67 -18.91
N LEU A 105 21.12 43.66 -18.04
CA LEU A 105 22.16 43.39 -17.02
C LEU A 105 23.51 43.09 -17.67
N ASN A 106 23.54 42.25 -18.71
CA ASN A 106 24.76 41.88 -19.44
C ASN A 106 25.34 43.02 -20.32
N LYS A 107 24.57 44.06 -20.66
CA LYS A 107 25.08 45.24 -21.38
C LYS A 107 25.64 46.32 -20.44
N SER A 108 25.24 46.32 -19.17
CA SER A 108 25.64 47.35 -18.20
C SER A 108 26.96 47.06 -17.46
N GLU A 109 27.41 45.80 -17.43
CA GLU A 109 28.64 45.41 -16.78
C GLU A 109 29.49 44.54 -17.71
N GLY A 110 30.70 44.99 -18.04
CA GLY A 110 31.69 44.23 -18.79
C GLY A 110 32.24 43.03 -18.01
N ALA A 111 31.39 42.05 -17.69
CA ALA A 111 31.72 40.90 -16.87
C ALA A 111 31.90 39.63 -17.72
N LYS A 112 33.03 38.95 -17.49
CA LYS A 112 33.41 37.65 -18.08
C LYS A 112 32.35 36.56 -17.77
N PRO A 113 32.21 35.53 -18.62
CA PRO A 113 31.21 34.48 -18.43
C PRO A 113 31.39 33.77 -17.08
N GLN A 114 30.44 33.97 -16.17
CA GLN A 114 30.36 33.26 -14.91
C GLN A 114 30.02 31.79 -15.18
N SER A 115 30.89 30.89 -14.72
CA SER A 115 30.73 29.44 -14.78
C SER A 115 29.41 29.00 -14.15
N TYR A 116 28.72 28.03 -14.77
CA TYR A 116 27.50 27.35 -14.29
C TYR A 116 27.56 26.92 -12.81
N ALA A 117 28.76 26.69 -12.27
CA ALA A 117 28.97 26.37 -10.85
C ALA A 117 28.55 27.53 -9.90
N SER A 118 28.66 28.78 -10.35
CA SER A 118 28.29 29.97 -9.55
C SER A 118 26.77 30.14 -9.41
N THR A 119 25.99 29.79 -10.43
CA THR A 119 24.52 29.83 -10.42
C THR A 119 23.92 28.78 -9.48
N MET A 120 24.50 27.57 -9.43
CA MET A 120 24.11 26.53 -8.46
C MET A 120 24.44 26.93 -7.00
N TYR A 121 25.59 27.57 -6.79
CA TYR A 121 25.98 28.06 -5.46
C TYR A 121 25.08 29.23 -5.01
N GLN A 122 24.70 30.12 -5.93
CA GLN A 122 23.75 31.19 -5.67
C GLN A 122 22.33 30.66 -5.40
N HIS A 123 21.85 29.63 -6.10
CA HIS A 123 20.54 29.01 -5.80
C HIS A 123 20.49 28.36 -4.41
N ARG A 124 21.57 27.70 -3.95
CA ARG A 124 21.65 27.18 -2.57
C ARG A 124 21.74 28.28 -1.53
N SER A 125 22.51 29.34 -1.82
CA SER A 125 22.62 30.52 -0.97
C SER A 125 21.27 31.24 -0.81
N GLN A 126 20.54 31.47 -1.91
CA GLN A 126 19.22 32.10 -1.90
C GLN A 126 18.18 31.24 -1.15
N SER A 127 18.25 29.91 -1.28
CA SER A 127 17.37 28.98 -0.55
C SER A 127 17.64 28.98 0.96
N ALA A 128 18.91 29.07 1.38
CA ALA A 128 19.30 29.19 2.78
C ALA A 128 18.91 30.55 3.38
N VAL A 129 19.04 31.64 2.62
CA VAL A 129 18.58 32.98 3.02
C VAL A 129 17.05 33.02 3.14
N ASN A 130 16.31 32.38 2.23
CA ASN A 130 14.86 32.25 2.29
C ASN A 130 14.37 31.38 3.47
N PHE A 131 15.17 30.39 3.91
CA PHE A 131 14.86 29.60 5.11
C PHE A 131 14.98 30.46 6.38
N LEU A 132 16.07 31.21 6.52
CA LEU A 132 16.27 32.13 7.65
C LEU A 132 15.22 33.27 7.66
N GLU A 133 14.75 33.72 6.50
CA GLU A 133 13.62 34.66 6.42
C GLU A 133 12.24 34.04 6.73
N LYS A 134 12.08 32.71 6.62
CA LYS A 134 10.85 32.01 7.05
C LYS A 134 10.86 31.73 8.55
N VAL A 135 12.02 31.60 9.19
CA VAL A 135 12.20 31.49 10.65
C VAL A 135 12.27 32.88 11.28
N LYS A 136 11.34 33.77 10.91
CA LYS A 136 11.25 35.14 11.48
C LYS A 136 10.69 35.16 12.91
N HIS A 137 10.08 34.07 13.36
CA HIS A 137 9.45 33.94 14.67
C HIS A 137 10.25 33.01 15.58
N SER A 138 10.35 33.38 16.87
CA SER A 138 10.91 32.45 17.86
C SER A 138 9.95 31.26 18.06
N PHE A 139 10.48 30.10 18.47
CA PHE A 139 9.66 28.92 18.81
C PHE A 139 8.49 29.28 19.75
N PHE A 140 8.71 30.19 20.70
CA PHE A 140 7.69 30.64 21.65
C PHE A 140 6.62 31.53 21.03
N GLU A 141 6.93 32.28 19.96
CA GLU A 141 5.94 33.04 19.21
C GLU A 141 5.06 32.12 18.36
N ASP A 142 5.67 31.14 17.69
CA ASP A 142 4.95 30.10 16.95
C ASP A 142 4.12 29.21 17.89
N ALA A 143 4.58 28.96 19.10
CA ALA A 143 3.83 28.22 20.11
C ALA A 143 2.59 28.97 20.61
N LYS A 144 2.64 30.31 20.64
CA LYS A 144 1.48 31.15 21.01
C LYS A 144 0.45 31.23 19.89
N SER A 145 0.92 31.31 18.64
CA SER A 145 0.04 31.48 17.48
C SER A 145 -0.46 30.15 16.91
N LEU A 146 0.27 29.04 17.16
CA LEU A 146 0.10 27.74 16.51
C LEU A 146 -0.10 27.88 15.00
N ALA A 147 0.70 28.73 14.38
CA ALA A 147 0.60 29.02 12.96
C ALA A 147 0.76 27.75 12.11
N ILE A 148 0.05 27.73 10.98
CA ILE A 148 -0.06 26.56 10.11
C ILE A 148 1.31 26.16 9.57
N GLY A 149 1.69 24.90 9.75
CA GLY A 149 2.95 24.33 9.28
C GLY A 149 4.14 24.51 10.24
N THR A 150 3.96 25.19 11.37
CA THR A 150 5.05 25.37 12.36
C THR A 150 5.31 24.10 13.17
N ILE A 151 6.50 24.01 13.76
CA ILE A 151 6.91 22.88 14.61
C ILE A 151 6.01 22.77 15.87
N PRO A 152 5.76 23.86 16.65
CA PRO A 152 4.88 23.78 17.82
C PRO A 152 3.48 23.27 17.49
N GLN A 153 2.90 23.73 16.39
CA GLN A 153 1.60 23.25 15.91
C GLN A 153 1.67 21.75 15.60
N SER A 154 2.69 21.31 14.88
CA SER A 154 2.86 19.90 14.49
C SER A 154 2.99 19.00 15.71
N ILE A 155 3.70 19.43 16.76
CA ILE A 155 3.82 18.71 18.02
C ILE A 155 2.46 18.61 18.72
N VAL A 156 1.72 19.72 18.85
CA VAL A 156 0.40 19.72 19.49
C VAL A 156 -0.57 18.79 18.75
N VAL A 157 -0.59 18.87 17.42
CA VAL A 157 -1.45 17.99 16.61
C VAL A 157 -1.00 16.53 16.73
N ALA A 158 0.31 16.25 16.70
CA ALA A 158 0.83 14.90 16.87
C ALA A 158 0.45 14.29 18.23
N VAL A 159 0.49 15.07 19.32
CA VAL A 159 0.03 14.61 20.64
C VAL A 159 -1.47 14.30 20.61
N VAL A 160 -2.30 15.18 20.05
CA VAL A 160 -3.75 14.96 19.98
C VAL A 160 -4.09 13.75 19.10
N VAL A 161 -3.50 13.65 17.91
CA VAL A 161 -3.69 12.52 17.00
C VAL A 161 -3.19 11.22 17.65
N GLY A 162 -2.01 11.24 18.26
CA GLY A 162 -1.44 10.07 18.95
C GLY A 162 -2.32 9.57 20.10
N ILE A 163 -2.85 10.47 20.93
CA ILE A 163 -3.76 10.08 22.01
C ILE A 163 -5.05 9.46 21.47
N VAL A 164 -5.70 10.12 20.50
CA VAL A 164 -6.98 9.63 19.95
C VAL A 164 -6.79 8.32 19.19
N CYS A 165 -5.71 8.19 18.41
CA CYS A 165 -5.40 6.95 17.69
C CYS A 165 -5.00 5.83 18.66
N GLY A 166 -4.29 6.13 19.75
CA GLY A 166 -3.94 5.16 20.79
C GLY A 166 -5.18 4.59 21.48
N ILE A 167 -6.15 5.44 21.81
CA ILE A 167 -7.46 5.02 22.34
C ILE A 167 -8.22 4.19 21.29
N ALA A 168 -8.22 4.59 20.03
CA ALA A 168 -8.88 3.85 18.96
C ALA A 168 -8.26 2.45 18.76
N CYS A 169 -6.92 2.35 18.77
CA CYS A 169 -6.21 1.08 18.72
C CYS A 169 -6.55 0.20 19.93
N TRP A 170 -6.56 0.77 21.14
CA TRP A 170 -6.93 0.05 22.36
C TRP A 170 -8.37 -0.48 22.31
N ALA A 171 -9.31 0.35 21.88
CA ALA A 171 -10.71 -0.03 21.77
C ALA A 171 -10.90 -1.16 20.75
N TYR A 172 -10.29 -1.04 19.57
CA TYR A 172 -10.34 -2.07 18.54
C TYR A 172 -9.71 -3.38 19.04
N TYR A 173 -8.50 -3.31 19.63
CA TYR A 173 -7.78 -4.45 20.17
C TYR A 173 -8.59 -5.16 21.25
N THR A 174 -9.14 -4.42 22.22
CA THR A 174 -9.94 -4.97 23.32
C THR A 174 -11.17 -5.71 22.80
N VAL A 175 -11.88 -5.11 21.84
CA VAL A 175 -13.06 -5.74 21.22
C VAL A 175 -12.66 -7.00 20.44
N LEU A 176 -11.60 -6.92 19.63
CA LEU A 176 -11.11 -8.06 18.85
C LEU A 176 -10.76 -9.24 19.76
N PHE A 177 -9.90 -9.02 20.76
CA PHE A 177 -9.45 -10.10 21.66
C PHE A 177 -10.57 -10.64 22.55
N PHE A 178 -11.51 -9.80 22.98
CA PHE A 178 -12.70 -10.27 23.69
C PHE A 178 -13.51 -11.25 22.85
N PHE A 179 -13.79 -10.92 21.59
CA PHE A 179 -14.54 -11.81 20.70
C PHE A 179 -13.72 -13.03 20.25
N MET A 180 -12.39 -12.90 20.12
CA MET A 180 -11.51 -14.03 19.86
C MET A 180 -11.60 -15.05 20.99
N GLY A 181 -11.38 -14.65 22.24
CA GLY A 181 -11.48 -15.55 23.39
C GLY A 181 -12.90 -16.11 23.60
N LEU A 182 -13.93 -15.30 23.32
CA LEU A 182 -15.31 -15.79 23.40
C LEU A 182 -15.60 -16.88 22.35
N LEU A 183 -15.29 -16.62 21.07
CA LEU A 183 -15.65 -17.49 19.95
C LEU A 183 -14.72 -18.70 19.81
N TRP A 184 -13.43 -18.57 20.15
CA TRP A 184 -12.44 -19.60 19.86
C TRP A 184 -11.96 -20.36 21.10
N GLU A 185 -12.29 -19.90 22.30
CA GLU A 185 -11.91 -20.59 23.55
C GLU A 185 -13.16 -20.94 24.39
N THR A 186 -13.95 -19.93 24.77
CA THR A 186 -15.03 -20.10 25.76
C THR A 186 -16.26 -20.86 25.22
N LEU A 187 -16.75 -20.47 24.03
CA LEU A 187 -17.92 -21.09 23.42
C LEU A 187 -17.69 -22.54 22.95
N PRO A 188 -16.58 -22.91 22.29
CA PRO A 188 -16.39 -24.30 21.87
C PRO A 188 -16.33 -25.24 23.08
N GLU A 189 -15.65 -24.85 24.16
CA GLU A 189 -15.60 -25.64 25.39
C GLU A 189 -17.00 -25.88 25.99
N LYS A 190 -17.85 -24.83 26.04
CA LYS A 190 -19.20 -24.91 26.60
C LYS A 190 -20.20 -25.66 25.73
N LEU A 191 -20.15 -25.45 24.42
CA LEU A 191 -21.17 -25.95 23.50
C LEU A 191 -20.83 -27.33 22.92
N ILE A 192 -19.54 -27.63 22.77
CA ILE A 192 -19.06 -28.80 22.01
C ILE A 192 -18.01 -29.61 22.79
N GLY A 193 -17.49 -29.12 23.92
CA GLY A 193 -16.44 -29.79 24.70
C GLY A 193 -16.75 -31.24 25.10
N GLY A 194 -18.04 -31.62 25.22
CA GLY A 194 -18.46 -33.00 25.49
C GLY A 194 -18.69 -33.88 24.26
N TRP A 195 -18.59 -33.34 23.05
CA TRP A 195 -18.88 -34.04 21.79
C TRP A 195 -17.60 -34.23 20.98
N SER A 196 -16.95 -35.40 21.13
CA SER A 196 -15.65 -35.70 20.51
C SER A 196 -15.60 -35.48 18.99
N THR A 197 -16.72 -35.69 18.29
CA THR A 197 -16.81 -35.51 16.83
C THR A 197 -17.31 -34.12 16.43
N GLY A 198 -17.89 -33.36 17.35
CA GLY A 198 -18.48 -32.04 17.07
C GLY A 198 -17.42 -30.94 16.91
N GLN A 199 -16.22 -31.14 17.42
CA GLN A 199 -15.15 -30.14 17.45
C GLN A 199 -14.78 -29.65 16.04
N TRP A 200 -14.81 -30.55 15.06
CA TRP A 200 -14.50 -30.26 13.65
C TRP A 200 -15.54 -29.37 12.95
N ILE A 201 -16.74 -29.25 13.50
CA ILE A 201 -17.81 -28.41 12.95
C ILE A 201 -17.60 -26.94 13.35
N TRP A 202 -16.81 -26.68 14.40
CA TRP A 202 -16.64 -25.34 14.97
C TRP A 202 -16.04 -24.35 13.98
N ILE A 203 -14.92 -24.72 13.32
CA ILE A 203 -14.27 -23.88 12.31
C ILE A 203 -15.25 -23.52 11.17
N PRO A 204 -15.88 -24.49 10.45
CA PRO A 204 -16.87 -24.17 9.43
C PRO A 204 -18.03 -23.28 9.91
N LEU A 205 -18.53 -23.53 11.12
CA LEU A 205 -19.66 -22.81 11.68
C LEU A 205 -19.31 -21.34 11.95
N VAL A 206 -18.26 -21.09 12.73
CA VAL A 206 -17.86 -19.73 13.12
C VAL A 206 -17.36 -18.97 11.90
N SER A 207 -16.42 -19.54 11.13
CA SER A 207 -15.89 -18.91 9.93
C SER A 207 -16.97 -18.62 8.90
N GLY A 208 -17.89 -19.56 8.67
CA GLY A 208 -18.99 -19.38 7.72
C GLY A 208 -19.92 -18.23 8.11
N ILE A 209 -20.34 -18.17 9.39
CA ILE A 209 -21.19 -17.07 9.90
C ILE A 209 -20.46 -15.73 9.76
N MET A 210 -19.20 -15.66 10.17
CA MET A 210 -18.43 -14.43 10.11
C MET A 210 -18.19 -13.95 8.67
N CYS A 211 -17.95 -14.85 7.71
CA CYS A 211 -17.88 -14.50 6.29
C CYS A 211 -19.20 -13.91 5.77
N VAL A 212 -20.36 -14.42 6.19
CA VAL A 212 -21.65 -13.81 5.87
C VAL A 212 -21.72 -12.39 6.46
N CYS A 213 -21.33 -12.21 7.72
CA CYS A 213 -21.31 -10.89 8.37
C CYS A 213 -20.40 -9.88 7.65
N VAL A 214 -19.23 -10.29 7.15
CA VAL A 214 -18.38 -9.45 6.29
C VAL A 214 -19.13 -8.99 5.06
N GLY A 215 -19.77 -9.92 4.33
CA GLY A 215 -20.51 -9.59 3.13
C GLY A 215 -21.71 -8.66 3.39
N LEU A 216 -22.45 -8.90 4.47
CA LEU A 216 -23.58 -8.04 4.88
C LEU A 216 -23.10 -6.63 5.26
N THR A 217 -21.94 -6.54 5.92
CA THR A 217 -21.33 -5.24 6.26
C THR A 217 -21.07 -4.42 4.99
N VAL A 218 -20.48 -5.03 3.96
CA VAL A 218 -20.20 -4.35 2.68
C VAL A 218 -21.50 -3.98 1.95
N VAL A 219 -22.51 -4.85 1.94
CA VAL A 219 -23.80 -4.59 1.27
C VAL A 219 -24.56 -3.43 1.92
N TYR A 220 -24.60 -3.37 3.26
CA TYR A 220 -25.43 -2.39 3.98
C TYR A 220 -24.69 -1.10 4.35
N MET A 221 -23.38 -1.17 4.58
CA MET A 221 -22.58 -0.04 5.09
C MET A 221 -21.60 0.52 4.04
N GLY A 222 -21.40 -0.19 2.93
CA GLY A 222 -20.47 0.18 1.86
C GLY A 222 -19.08 -0.43 2.00
N GLU A 223 -18.27 -0.30 0.95
CA GLU A 223 -16.94 -0.88 0.88
C GLU A 223 -15.90 0.04 1.53
N PRO A 224 -15.25 -0.36 2.64
CA PRO A 224 -14.34 0.52 3.37
C PRO A 224 -12.99 0.78 2.68
N GLY A 225 -12.68 0.06 1.59
CA GLY A 225 -11.37 0.08 0.93
C GLY A 225 -10.35 -0.88 1.58
N ASP A 226 -9.20 -1.07 0.93
CA ASP A 226 -8.07 -1.86 1.42
C ASP A 226 -6.82 -0.97 1.63
N LEU A 227 -5.66 -1.59 1.90
CA LEU A 227 -4.40 -0.85 2.04
C LEU A 227 -4.04 -0.08 0.76
N PRO A 228 -4.10 -0.66 -0.47
CA PRO A 228 -3.97 0.10 -1.72
C PRO A 228 -4.89 1.32 -1.80
N TYR A 229 -6.18 1.18 -1.46
CA TYR A 229 -7.11 2.31 -1.41
C TYR A 229 -6.64 3.39 -0.44
N THR A 230 -6.23 3.00 0.77
CA THR A 230 -5.73 3.92 1.81
C THR A 230 -4.54 4.73 1.32
N VAL A 231 -3.55 4.06 0.71
CA VAL A 231 -2.37 4.71 0.11
C VAL A 231 -2.78 5.66 -1.03
N GLY A 232 -3.69 5.24 -1.91
CA GLY A 232 -4.21 6.09 -2.99
C GLY A 232 -4.91 7.35 -2.46
N ARG A 233 -5.66 7.23 -1.36
CA ARG A 233 -6.31 8.38 -0.69
C ARG A 233 -5.29 9.38 -0.14
N VAL A 234 -4.18 8.91 0.44
CA VAL A 234 -3.10 9.77 0.94
C VAL A 234 -2.46 10.56 -0.19
N HIS A 235 -2.16 9.91 -1.33
CA HIS A 235 -1.55 10.58 -2.47
C HIS A 235 -2.50 11.61 -3.11
N HIS A 236 -3.71 11.20 -3.46
CA HIS A 236 -4.61 12.03 -4.28
C HIS A 236 -5.42 13.05 -3.48
N PHE A 237 -5.80 12.71 -2.24
CA PHE A 237 -6.72 13.52 -1.45
C PHE A 237 -6.15 13.96 -0.10
N ALA A 238 -4.95 13.51 0.29
CA ALA A 238 -4.30 13.76 1.58
C ALA A 238 -5.02 13.21 2.83
N TYR A 239 -6.22 12.62 2.70
CA TYR A 239 -6.96 12.04 3.84
C TYR A 239 -7.88 10.88 3.43
N ILE A 240 -8.15 10.01 4.40
CA ILE A 240 -9.16 8.95 4.30
C ILE A 240 -10.50 9.47 4.88
N PRO A 241 -11.63 9.34 4.17
CA PRO A 241 -12.94 9.78 4.66
C PRO A 241 -13.44 8.99 5.88
N MET A 242 -14.20 9.65 6.76
CA MET A 242 -14.68 9.05 8.02
C MET A 242 -15.84 8.06 7.82
N ASP A 243 -16.57 8.16 6.72
CA ASP A 243 -17.62 7.21 6.32
C ASP A 243 -17.09 5.80 6.06
N HIS A 244 -15.79 5.66 5.77
CA HIS A 244 -15.13 4.36 5.61
C HIS A 244 -14.75 3.71 6.94
N VAL A 245 -14.70 4.45 8.05
CA VAL A 245 -14.21 3.94 9.35
C VAL A 245 -15.13 2.86 9.90
N LEU A 246 -16.44 3.12 9.94
CA LEU A 246 -17.40 2.19 10.55
C LEU A 246 -17.51 0.87 9.77
N PRO A 247 -17.66 0.86 8.42
CA PRO A 247 -17.60 -0.38 7.66
C PRO A 247 -16.25 -1.08 7.79
N MET A 248 -15.13 -0.33 7.91
CA MET A 248 -13.80 -0.93 8.13
C MET A 248 -13.75 -1.70 9.43
N VAL A 249 -14.20 -1.09 10.54
CA VAL A 249 -14.22 -1.73 11.87
C VAL A 249 -14.99 -3.05 11.84
N PHE A 250 -16.23 -3.04 11.35
CA PHE A 250 -17.04 -4.27 11.33
C PHE A 250 -16.51 -5.31 10.34
N ALA A 251 -16.18 -4.91 9.11
CA ALA A 251 -15.72 -5.85 8.10
C ALA A 251 -14.40 -6.50 8.51
N SER A 252 -13.47 -5.75 9.12
CA SER A 252 -12.20 -6.30 9.60
C SER A 252 -12.34 -7.16 10.84
N LEU A 253 -13.13 -6.76 11.84
CA LEU A 253 -13.42 -7.60 13.00
C LEU A 253 -14.01 -8.94 12.56
N PHE A 254 -15.05 -8.95 11.73
CA PHE A 254 -15.63 -10.21 11.25
C PHE A 254 -14.65 -11.00 10.38
N SER A 255 -13.81 -10.35 9.57
CA SER A 255 -12.81 -11.06 8.76
C SER A 255 -11.79 -11.79 9.61
N ILE A 256 -11.28 -11.15 10.67
CA ILE A 256 -10.30 -11.75 11.58
C ILE A 256 -10.98 -12.83 12.43
N LEU A 257 -12.16 -12.55 12.98
CA LEU A 257 -12.93 -13.53 13.77
C LEU A 257 -13.37 -14.75 12.94
N ALA A 258 -13.45 -14.63 11.61
CA ALA A 258 -13.67 -15.76 10.71
C ALA A 258 -12.46 -16.71 10.61
N GLY A 259 -11.33 -16.40 11.25
CA GLY A 259 -10.06 -17.09 11.00
C GLY A 259 -9.42 -16.69 9.68
N GLY A 260 -9.84 -15.57 9.08
CA GLY A 260 -9.24 -15.06 7.85
C GLY A 260 -7.75 -14.79 8.03
N SER A 261 -6.97 -15.13 7.01
CA SER A 261 -5.52 -14.99 7.02
C SER A 261 -5.08 -13.53 6.77
N LEU A 262 -5.57 -12.64 7.64
CA LEU A 262 -5.38 -11.20 7.62
C LEU A 262 -5.35 -10.65 9.05
N GLY A 263 -4.58 -9.58 9.28
CA GLY A 263 -4.44 -8.93 10.57
C GLY A 263 -5.11 -7.57 10.68
N PRO A 264 -5.10 -7.00 11.89
CA PRO A 264 -5.75 -5.72 12.17
C PRO A 264 -4.90 -4.51 11.73
N GLU A 265 -3.68 -4.71 11.24
CA GLU A 265 -2.74 -3.63 10.95
C GLU A 265 -3.23 -2.69 9.83
N ALA A 266 -3.72 -3.22 8.70
CA ALA A 266 -4.25 -2.37 7.63
C ALA A 266 -5.56 -1.64 8.02
N PRO A 267 -6.53 -2.30 8.70
CA PRO A 267 -7.68 -1.61 9.28
C PRO A 267 -7.30 -0.49 10.24
N LEU A 268 -6.37 -0.74 11.17
CA LEU A 268 -5.90 0.27 12.12
C LEU A 268 -5.23 1.45 11.42
N VAL A 269 -4.43 1.20 10.38
CA VAL A 269 -3.85 2.25 9.52
C VAL A 269 -4.93 3.10 8.86
N ALA A 270 -5.94 2.47 8.27
CA ALA A 270 -7.03 3.18 7.60
C ALA A 270 -7.86 4.01 8.59
N ILE A 271 -8.22 3.43 9.74
CA ILE A 271 -8.99 4.07 10.80
C ILE A 271 -8.22 5.26 11.37
N CYS A 272 -6.97 5.06 11.78
CA CYS A 272 -6.16 6.11 12.39
C CYS A 272 -5.73 7.18 11.38
N GLY A 273 -5.49 6.81 10.12
CA GLY A 273 -5.29 7.77 9.03
C GLY A 273 -6.54 8.64 8.81
N ALA A 274 -7.74 8.05 8.82
CA ALA A 274 -8.99 8.81 8.73
C ALA A 274 -9.18 9.75 9.93
N ILE A 275 -8.89 9.29 11.15
CA ILE A 275 -8.92 10.09 12.38
C ILE A 275 -7.93 11.25 12.29
N GLY A 276 -6.68 11.01 11.88
CA GLY A 276 -5.65 12.04 11.72
C GLY A 276 -6.07 13.11 10.70
N GLY A 277 -6.57 12.70 9.55
CA GLY A 277 -7.11 13.61 8.53
C GLY A 277 -8.38 14.35 8.96
N PHE A 278 -9.22 13.73 9.80
CA PHE A 278 -10.41 14.36 10.39
C PHE A 278 -10.02 15.42 11.42
N ILE A 279 -9.15 15.08 12.37
CA ILE A 279 -8.62 16.00 13.39
C ILE A 279 -7.99 17.21 12.70
N SER A 280 -7.17 16.97 11.68
CA SER A 280 -6.54 18.04 10.89
C SER A 280 -7.56 19.01 10.29
N ARG A 281 -8.55 18.50 9.56
CA ARG A 281 -9.50 19.35 8.81
C ARG A 281 -10.63 19.93 9.66
N LYS A 282 -11.10 19.21 10.68
CA LYS A 282 -12.29 19.58 11.45
C LYS A 282 -11.95 20.23 12.78
N LEU A 283 -10.99 19.68 13.52
CA LEU A 283 -10.59 20.23 14.82
C LEU A 283 -9.62 21.39 14.65
N PHE A 284 -8.55 21.18 13.88
CA PHE A 284 -7.52 22.20 13.65
C PHE A 284 -7.79 23.07 12.40
N ARG A 285 -8.87 22.81 11.65
CA ARG A 285 -9.31 23.58 10.47
C ARG A 285 -8.19 23.82 9.45
N GLN A 286 -7.34 22.83 9.25
CA GLN A 286 -6.25 22.88 8.28
C GLN A 286 -6.81 22.72 6.87
N ASN A 287 -6.43 23.64 5.98
CA ASN A 287 -6.87 23.66 4.59
C ASN A 287 -5.75 23.31 3.61
N HIS A 288 -4.49 23.36 4.04
CA HIS A 288 -3.35 23.05 3.17
C HIS A 288 -3.22 21.54 3.00
N ILE A 289 -3.21 21.07 1.74
CA ILE A 289 -3.22 19.64 1.41
C ILE A 289 -2.03 18.89 2.04
N ASP A 290 -0.83 19.47 2.01
CA ASP A 290 0.36 18.82 2.58
C ASP A 290 0.31 18.75 4.11
N VAL A 291 -0.28 19.74 4.79
CA VAL A 291 -0.46 19.72 6.25
C VAL A 291 -1.50 18.67 6.64
N VAL A 292 -2.58 18.55 5.86
CA VAL A 292 -3.56 17.48 6.05
C VAL A 292 -2.92 16.12 5.82
N ARG A 293 -2.10 15.97 4.78
CA ARG A 293 -1.38 14.73 4.47
C ARG A 293 -0.45 14.32 5.61
N LYS A 294 0.33 15.28 6.12
CA LYS A 294 1.18 15.10 7.29
C LYS A 294 0.41 14.52 8.48
N HIS A 295 -0.72 15.13 8.85
CA HIS A 295 -1.52 14.65 9.99
C HIS A 295 -2.20 13.30 9.74
N THR A 296 -2.60 13.00 8.50
CA THR A 296 -3.07 11.67 8.10
C THR A 296 -1.96 10.63 8.27
N LEU A 297 -0.74 10.93 7.81
CA LEU A 297 0.43 10.05 7.94
C LEU A 297 0.84 9.86 9.41
N MET A 298 0.74 10.89 10.25
CA MET A 298 0.91 10.76 11.70
C MET A 298 -0.08 9.74 12.31
N GLY A 299 -1.36 9.78 11.88
CA GLY A 299 -2.35 8.78 12.30
C GLY A 299 -2.00 7.36 11.86
N MET A 300 -1.59 7.19 10.60
CA MET A 300 -1.13 5.90 10.08
C MET A 300 0.10 5.36 10.83
N ALA A 301 1.08 6.23 11.08
CA ALA A 301 2.28 5.92 11.86
C ALA A 301 1.93 5.53 13.31
N GLY A 302 1.01 6.28 13.93
CA GLY A 302 0.43 5.98 15.24
C GLY A 302 -0.09 4.55 15.35
N ALA A 303 -0.94 4.15 14.41
CA ALA A 303 -1.52 2.81 14.38
C ALA A 303 -0.44 1.71 14.34
N LEU A 304 0.51 1.80 13.42
CA LEU A 304 1.53 0.78 13.22
C LEU A 304 2.55 0.74 14.34
N ALA A 305 2.94 1.91 14.87
CA ALA A 305 3.82 2.02 16.02
C ALA A 305 3.22 1.32 17.24
N ALA A 306 1.95 1.61 17.55
CA ALA A 306 1.24 1.02 18.67
C ALA A 306 1.01 -0.49 18.51
N PHE A 307 0.52 -0.90 17.33
CA PHE A 307 0.18 -2.29 17.06
C PHE A 307 1.41 -3.20 17.03
N PHE A 308 2.46 -2.84 16.28
CA PHE A 308 3.69 -3.64 16.22
C PHE A 308 4.49 -3.61 17.52
N GLY A 309 4.27 -2.62 18.39
CA GLY A 309 5.14 -2.39 19.55
C GLY A 309 6.53 -1.87 19.18
N ALA A 310 6.82 -1.69 17.89
CA ALA A 310 8.08 -1.23 17.32
C ALA A 310 7.88 0.19 16.76
N PRO A 311 7.94 1.26 17.58
CA PRO A 311 7.47 2.58 17.20
C PRO A 311 8.22 3.18 16.01
N LEU A 312 9.54 3.02 15.98
CA LEU A 312 10.37 3.47 14.86
C LEU A 312 10.03 2.72 13.57
N GLY A 313 9.94 1.39 13.62
CA GLY A 313 9.62 0.54 12.48
C GLY A 313 8.22 0.82 11.92
N GLY A 314 7.20 0.86 12.79
CA GLY A 314 5.83 1.15 12.39
C GLY A 314 5.64 2.56 11.81
N SER A 315 6.34 3.56 12.36
CA SER A 315 6.24 4.93 11.85
C SER A 315 6.89 5.09 10.48
N ILE A 316 8.08 4.49 10.28
CA ILE A 316 8.73 4.46 8.96
C ILE A 316 7.86 3.69 7.97
N PHE A 317 7.22 2.59 8.40
CA PHE A 317 6.34 1.80 7.54
C PHE A 317 5.23 2.64 6.91
N ALA A 318 4.59 3.51 7.69
CA ALA A 318 3.49 4.35 7.20
C ALA A 318 3.89 5.28 6.04
N LEU A 319 5.17 5.65 5.97
CA LEU A 319 5.74 6.51 4.93
C LEU A 319 6.35 5.68 3.78
N GLU A 320 6.99 4.57 4.11
CA GLU A 320 7.62 3.67 3.15
C GLU A 320 6.59 2.92 2.29
N VAL A 321 5.44 2.54 2.87
CA VAL A 321 4.36 1.86 2.14
C VAL A 321 3.71 2.73 1.06
N CYS A 322 3.89 4.05 1.13
CA CYS A 322 3.42 4.99 0.11
C CYS A 322 4.33 5.02 -1.13
N SER A 323 5.57 4.54 -1.03
CA SER A 323 6.50 4.52 -2.15
C SER A 323 6.73 3.12 -2.71
N ARG A 324 7.13 3.04 -3.98
CA ARG A 324 7.72 1.82 -4.56
C ARG A 324 9.18 1.63 -4.13
N PHE A 325 9.85 2.74 -3.85
CA PHE A 325 11.28 2.78 -3.51
C PHE A 325 11.55 3.82 -2.43
N GLY A 326 11.82 3.33 -1.21
CA GLY A 326 12.22 4.16 -0.08
C GLY A 326 11.05 4.88 0.60
N VAL A 327 11.35 5.96 1.31
CA VAL A 327 10.40 6.67 2.17
C VAL A 327 9.78 7.85 1.41
N GLU A 328 8.47 7.78 1.15
CA GLU A 328 7.67 8.91 0.64
C GLU A 328 7.38 9.90 1.77
N TYR A 329 7.28 11.20 1.47
CA TYR A 329 6.99 12.24 2.47
C TYR A 329 7.97 12.27 3.65
N PHE A 330 9.26 12.03 3.36
CA PHE A 330 10.33 11.98 4.37
C PHE A 330 10.42 13.25 5.23
N GLU A 331 9.98 14.39 4.70
CA GLU A 331 9.84 15.65 5.43
C GLU A 331 8.90 15.60 6.64
N HIS A 332 8.10 14.54 6.79
CA HIS A 332 7.16 14.32 7.91
C HIS A 332 7.60 13.20 8.86
N LEU A 333 8.80 12.64 8.66
CA LEU A 333 9.27 11.45 9.37
C LEU A 333 9.37 11.66 10.89
N VAL A 334 9.96 12.78 11.31
CA VAL A 334 10.21 13.05 12.73
C VAL A 334 8.90 13.16 13.50
N GLU A 335 7.92 13.86 12.92
CA GLU A 335 6.62 14.03 13.56
C GLU A 335 5.77 12.76 13.51
N ALA A 336 5.91 11.95 12.46
CA ALA A 336 5.28 10.63 12.38
C ALA A 336 5.82 9.70 13.50
N ILE A 337 7.14 9.66 13.70
CA ILE A 337 7.76 8.89 14.80
C ILE A 337 7.26 9.40 16.16
N PHE A 338 7.28 10.73 16.37
CA PHE A 338 6.80 11.31 17.62
C PHE A 338 5.32 10.99 17.89
N CYS A 339 4.44 11.07 16.89
CA CYS A 339 3.05 10.64 17.02
C CYS A 339 2.93 9.13 17.30
N GLY A 340 3.78 8.32 16.66
CA GLY A 340 3.93 6.88 16.88
C GLY A 340 4.19 6.53 18.34
N GLU A 341 5.18 7.19 18.95
CA GLU A 341 5.53 7.01 20.37
C GLU A 341 4.37 7.36 21.30
N ILE A 342 3.68 8.49 21.08
CA ILE A 342 2.51 8.88 21.88
C ILE A 342 1.40 7.83 21.77
N CYS A 343 1.13 7.36 20.55
CA CYS A 343 0.12 6.33 20.29
C CYS A 343 0.48 5.02 21.01
N LEU A 344 1.74 4.59 20.96
CA LEU A 344 2.24 3.40 21.65
C LEU A 344 2.04 3.51 23.16
N VAL A 345 2.44 4.63 23.78
CA VAL A 345 2.30 4.85 25.23
C VAL A 345 0.85 4.76 25.66
N VAL A 346 -0.06 5.40 24.93
CA VAL A 346 -1.49 5.38 25.25
C VAL A 346 -2.07 3.98 25.07
N PHE A 347 -1.79 3.33 23.93
CA PHE A 347 -2.28 1.99 23.65
C PHE A 347 -1.80 0.98 24.70
N ARG A 348 -0.49 0.87 24.92
CA ARG A 348 0.11 -0.10 25.86
C ARG A 348 -0.28 0.21 27.30
N GLY A 349 -0.31 1.49 27.68
CA GLY A 349 -0.72 1.93 29.02
C GLY A 349 -2.18 1.59 29.34
N MET A 350 -3.09 1.73 28.37
CA MET A 350 -4.49 1.36 28.56
C MET A 350 -4.73 -0.16 28.47
N SER A 351 -3.97 -0.88 27.64
CA SER A 351 -4.03 -2.34 27.55
C SER A 351 -3.35 -3.04 28.74
N GLY A 352 -2.53 -2.33 29.52
CA GLY A 352 -1.71 -2.93 30.58
C GLY A 352 -0.59 -3.83 30.05
N LEU A 353 -0.18 -3.63 28.79
CA LEU A 353 0.85 -4.43 28.12
C LEU A 353 2.23 -3.80 28.30
N THR A 354 3.23 -4.64 28.57
CA THR A 354 4.64 -4.25 28.58
C THR A 354 5.17 -4.06 27.15
N ILE A 355 6.36 -3.46 27.04
CA ILE A 355 7.13 -3.43 25.79
C ILE A 355 8.13 -4.58 25.88
N GLU A 356 7.76 -5.71 25.30
CA GLU A 356 8.54 -6.95 25.32
C GLU A 356 8.51 -7.63 23.94
N PRO A 357 9.42 -8.59 23.70
CA PRO A 357 9.42 -9.38 22.48
C PRO A 357 8.10 -10.15 22.34
N ILE A 358 7.53 -10.16 21.12
CA ILE A 358 6.34 -10.94 20.79
C ILE A 358 6.72 -12.39 20.46
N TRP A 359 7.92 -12.60 19.90
CA TRP A 359 8.42 -13.92 19.55
C TRP A 359 9.66 -14.27 20.37
N ASP A 360 9.87 -15.56 20.62
CA ASP A 360 11.10 -16.04 21.23
C ASP A 360 11.56 -17.33 20.53
N PHE A 361 12.50 -17.17 19.60
CA PHE A 361 13.11 -18.29 18.88
C PHE A 361 14.31 -18.88 19.61
N THR A 362 14.46 -18.57 20.91
CA THR A 362 15.63 -19.00 21.68
C THR A 362 15.38 -20.33 22.38
N SER A 363 16.37 -21.22 22.33
CA SER A 363 16.36 -22.52 22.99
C SER A 363 17.79 -22.93 23.38
N GLU A 364 17.93 -24.07 24.07
CA GLU A 364 19.26 -24.64 24.32
C GLU A 364 20.03 -24.94 23.03
N GLU A 365 19.32 -25.30 21.95
CA GLU A 365 19.89 -25.56 20.62
C GLU A 365 20.17 -24.26 19.86
N TYR A 366 19.29 -23.26 19.99
CA TYR A 366 19.37 -21.97 19.30
C TYR A 366 19.46 -20.83 20.33
N PRO A 367 20.63 -20.58 20.92
CA PRO A 367 20.76 -19.49 21.89
C PRO A 367 20.55 -18.13 21.22
N ARG A 368 20.20 -17.12 22.04
CA ARG A 368 20.06 -15.73 21.59
C ARG A 368 21.36 -15.22 20.96
N MET A 369 21.26 -14.49 19.86
CA MET A 369 22.45 -13.95 19.22
C MET A 369 23.08 -12.84 20.06
N MET A 370 24.39 -12.96 20.30
CA MET A 370 25.18 -11.94 21.01
C MET A 370 26.10 -11.16 20.07
N GLU A 371 26.29 -11.64 18.85
CA GLU A 371 27.13 -11.03 17.83
C GLU A 371 26.63 -11.41 16.42
N SER A 372 27.00 -10.63 15.41
CA SER A 372 26.68 -10.91 14.01
C SER A 372 27.96 -11.00 13.18
N GLN A 373 28.24 -12.19 12.65
CA GLN A 373 29.35 -12.35 11.72
C GLN A 373 29.04 -11.68 10.37
N PRO A 374 30.02 -11.06 9.69
CA PRO A 374 29.82 -10.43 8.38
C PRO A 374 29.28 -11.40 7.31
N THR A 375 29.61 -12.69 7.42
CA THR A 375 29.11 -13.76 6.53
C THR A 375 27.59 -13.88 6.57
N LEU A 376 26.95 -13.57 7.70
CA LEU A 376 25.48 -13.59 7.83
C LEU A 376 24.79 -12.56 6.93
N VAL A 377 25.48 -11.46 6.56
CA VAL A 377 24.95 -10.49 5.59
C VAL A 377 24.81 -11.14 4.21
N LEU A 378 25.79 -11.96 3.81
CA LEU A 378 25.75 -12.69 2.54
C LEU A 378 24.66 -13.76 2.54
N TYR A 379 24.51 -14.51 3.64
CA TYR A 379 23.39 -15.46 3.77
C TYR A 379 22.04 -14.76 3.79
N GLY A 380 21.94 -13.61 4.47
CA GLY A 380 20.75 -12.75 4.43
C GLY A 380 20.38 -12.35 3.00
N ALA A 381 21.36 -11.95 2.18
CA ALA A 381 21.13 -11.66 0.76
C ALA A 381 20.53 -12.86 0.01
N LEU A 382 21.12 -14.05 0.15
CA LEU A 382 20.68 -15.28 -0.52
C LEU A 382 19.27 -15.70 -0.09
N ILE A 383 19.01 -15.69 1.22
CA ILE A 383 17.69 -16.02 1.78
C ILE A 383 16.65 -14.99 1.35
N GLY A 384 17.01 -13.71 1.32
CA GLY A 384 16.14 -12.64 0.82
C GLY A 384 15.76 -12.81 -0.65
N LEU A 385 16.70 -13.21 -1.51
CA LEU A 385 16.42 -13.56 -2.92
C LEU A 385 15.50 -14.78 -3.03
N PHE A 386 15.66 -15.78 -2.16
CA PHE A 386 14.76 -16.93 -2.10
C PHE A 386 13.35 -16.53 -1.64
N GLY A 387 13.24 -15.64 -0.66
CA GLY A 387 11.96 -15.05 -0.22
C GLY A 387 11.29 -14.24 -1.33
N ALA A 388 12.07 -13.44 -2.08
CA ALA A 388 11.58 -12.72 -3.25
C ALA A 388 11.01 -13.67 -4.33
N PHE A 389 11.69 -14.79 -4.59
CA PHE A 389 11.19 -15.81 -5.51
C PHE A 389 9.88 -16.43 -5.01
N ALA A 390 9.79 -16.78 -3.73
CA ALA A 390 8.57 -17.32 -3.12
C ALA A 390 7.41 -16.31 -3.23
N ALA A 391 7.66 -15.03 -2.94
CA ALA A 391 6.67 -13.95 -3.08
C ALA A 391 6.24 -13.71 -4.54
N TYR A 392 7.16 -13.84 -5.51
CA TYR A 392 6.83 -13.77 -6.92
C TYR A 392 5.87 -14.89 -7.33
N VAL A 393 6.14 -16.13 -6.91
CA VAL A 393 5.24 -17.28 -7.15
C VAL A 393 3.87 -17.05 -6.50
N PHE A 394 3.85 -16.55 -5.26
CA PHE A 394 2.62 -16.15 -4.58
C PHE A 394 1.84 -15.09 -5.35
N ALA A 395 2.50 -14.03 -5.83
CA ALA A 395 1.85 -12.97 -6.58
C ALA A 395 1.21 -13.50 -7.88
N LEU A 396 1.92 -14.34 -8.64
CA LEU A 396 1.36 -14.99 -9.84
C LEU A 396 0.12 -15.83 -9.52
N PHE A 397 0.17 -16.59 -8.42
CA PHE A 397 -0.97 -17.36 -7.95
C PHE A 397 -2.13 -16.43 -7.53
N HIS A 398 -1.84 -15.38 -6.77
CA HIS A 398 -2.83 -14.43 -6.30
C HIS A 398 -3.58 -13.73 -7.44
N TRP A 399 -2.87 -13.26 -8.47
CA TRP A 399 -3.51 -12.63 -9.63
C TRP A 399 -4.42 -13.60 -10.39
N LYS A 400 -4.09 -14.90 -10.45
CA LYS A 400 -4.98 -15.92 -11.02
C LYS A 400 -6.24 -16.11 -10.18
N VAL A 401 -6.13 -16.12 -8.85
CA VAL A 401 -7.28 -16.20 -7.94
C VAL A 401 -8.16 -14.95 -8.09
N MET A 402 -7.59 -13.74 -8.10
CA MET A 402 -8.34 -12.51 -8.39
C MET A 402 -9.05 -12.56 -9.74
N GLY A 403 -8.38 -13.09 -10.78
CA GLY A 403 -8.98 -13.31 -12.09
C GLY A 403 -10.16 -14.28 -12.07
N LEU A 404 -10.10 -15.35 -11.27
CA LEU A 404 -11.22 -16.30 -11.08
C LEU A 404 -12.43 -15.60 -10.45
N PHE A 405 -12.24 -14.83 -9.39
CA PHE A 405 -13.32 -14.08 -8.73
C PHE A 405 -13.94 -13.03 -9.67
N SER A 406 -13.11 -12.35 -10.47
CA SER A 406 -13.56 -11.39 -11.46
C SER A 406 -14.38 -12.04 -12.58
N ARG A 407 -13.93 -13.16 -13.14
CA ARG A 407 -14.63 -13.88 -14.23
C ARG A 407 -15.99 -14.42 -13.79
N ASN A 408 -16.12 -14.77 -12.50
CA ASN A 408 -17.40 -15.20 -11.91
C ASN A 408 -18.30 -14.01 -11.52
N GLY A 409 -17.88 -12.78 -11.80
CA GLY A 409 -18.65 -11.57 -11.51
C GLY A 409 -18.90 -11.35 -10.02
N LEU A 410 -17.97 -11.80 -9.15
CA LEU A 410 -18.06 -11.68 -7.69
C LEU A 410 -17.52 -10.35 -7.14
N MET A 411 -16.92 -9.51 -7.99
CA MET A 411 -16.31 -8.24 -7.57
C MET A 411 -17.32 -7.12 -7.31
N ASP A 412 -18.60 -7.31 -7.65
CA ASP A 412 -19.68 -6.37 -7.34
C ASP A 412 -20.03 -6.41 -5.84
N ASN A 413 -20.13 -5.24 -5.20
CA ASN A 413 -20.51 -5.10 -3.80
C ASN A 413 -21.90 -5.67 -3.48
N LYS A 414 -22.83 -5.72 -4.45
CA LYS A 414 -24.13 -6.41 -4.27
C LYS A 414 -23.97 -7.92 -4.03
N LYS A 415 -22.87 -8.51 -4.49
CA LYS A 415 -22.53 -9.92 -4.30
C LYS A 415 -21.48 -10.14 -3.21
N ALA A 416 -21.22 -9.16 -2.35
CA ALA A 416 -20.17 -9.26 -1.34
C ALA A 416 -20.36 -10.46 -0.38
N VAL A 417 -21.60 -10.86 -0.06
CA VAL A 417 -21.87 -12.08 0.72
C VAL A 417 -21.41 -13.34 -0.03
N GLN A 418 -21.72 -13.44 -1.32
CA GLN A 418 -21.25 -14.56 -2.14
C GLN A 418 -19.72 -14.53 -2.24
N ARG A 419 -19.13 -13.36 -2.52
CA ARG A 419 -17.67 -13.18 -2.57
C ARG A 419 -16.99 -13.66 -1.29
N ALA A 420 -17.47 -13.21 -0.13
CA ALA A 420 -16.92 -13.58 1.17
C ALA A 420 -17.07 -15.08 1.47
N MET A 421 -18.20 -15.70 1.11
CA MET A 421 -18.41 -17.13 1.28
C MET A 421 -17.49 -17.98 0.38
N TYR A 422 -17.28 -17.58 -0.88
CA TYR A 422 -16.36 -18.28 -1.79
C TYR A 422 -14.91 -18.23 -1.29
N GLY A 423 -14.47 -17.08 -0.77
CA GLY A 423 -13.18 -16.97 -0.08
C GLY A 423 -13.14 -17.80 1.20
N GLY A 424 -14.21 -17.73 2.00
CA GLY A 424 -14.39 -18.44 3.27
C GLY A 424 -14.28 -19.95 3.16
N ILE A 425 -14.77 -20.56 2.08
CA ILE A 425 -14.64 -22.02 1.87
C ILE A 425 -13.17 -22.45 1.90
N LEU A 426 -12.28 -21.71 1.21
CA LEU A 426 -10.86 -22.06 1.20
C LEU A 426 -10.19 -21.77 2.54
N ILE A 427 -10.58 -20.70 3.24
CA ILE A 427 -10.11 -20.41 4.60
C ILE A 427 -10.48 -21.55 5.55
N ILE A 428 -11.71 -22.03 5.49
CA ILE A 428 -12.21 -23.15 6.31
C ILE A 428 -11.44 -24.44 5.98
N LEU A 429 -11.25 -24.76 4.70
CA LEU A 429 -10.50 -25.95 4.29
C LEU A 429 -9.03 -25.88 4.75
N CYS A 430 -8.39 -24.72 4.59
CA CYS A 430 -7.03 -24.50 5.08
C CYS A 430 -6.97 -24.61 6.60
N GLY A 431 -7.89 -23.99 7.35
CA GLY A 431 -7.93 -24.05 8.81
C GLY A 431 -8.23 -25.45 9.36
N LEU A 432 -9.04 -26.24 8.67
CA LEU A 432 -9.31 -27.63 9.04
C LEU A 432 -8.09 -28.54 8.85
N ILE A 433 -7.25 -28.30 7.84
CA ILE A 433 -6.09 -29.15 7.53
C ILE A 433 -4.83 -28.64 8.25
N TYR A 434 -4.63 -27.31 8.24
CA TYR A 434 -3.48 -26.59 8.78
C TYR A 434 -3.97 -25.41 9.64
N PRO A 435 -4.37 -25.65 10.90
CA PRO A 435 -4.88 -24.59 11.78
C PRO A 435 -3.93 -23.39 11.95
N GLN A 436 -2.62 -23.61 11.85
CA GLN A 436 -1.55 -22.59 11.84
C GLN A 436 -1.72 -21.54 10.71
N THR A 437 -2.59 -21.78 9.74
CA THR A 437 -2.88 -20.84 8.66
C THR A 437 -3.95 -19.80 9.01
N MET A 438 -4.74 -20.05 10.05
CA MET A 438 -5.79 -19.14 10.51
C MET A 438 -5.20 -17.85 11.07
N PHE A 439 -6.01 -16.80 11.11
CA PHE A 439 -5.66 -15.48 11.65
C PHE A 439 -4.40 -14.89 11.00
N TRP A 440 -3.86 -13.84 11.62
CA TRP A 440 -2.79 -13.06 11.02
C TRP A 440 -1.41 -13.67 11.17
N GLY A 441 -1.21 -14.66 12.03
CA GLY A 441 0.08 -15.34 12.12
C GLY A 441 0.99 -14.83 13.24
N GLU A 442 0.58 -13.85 14.06
CA GLU A 442 1.45 -13.33 15.12
C GLU A 442 1.84 -14.39 16.15
N ALA A 443 0.88 -15.16 16.66
CA ALA A 443 1.18 -16.26 17.57
C ALA A 443 1.67 -17.51 16.83
N GLU A 444 1.17 -17.72 15.61
CA GLU A 444 1.51 -18.88 14.80
C GLU A 444 2.98 -18.84 14.35
N ILE A 445 3.58 -17.65 14.16
CA ILE A 445 5.00 -17.50 13.84
C ILE A 445 5.88 -18.10 14.94
N ASP A 446 5.54 -17.89 16.21
CA ASP A 446 6.31 -18.43 17.34
C ASP A 446 6.25 -19.96 17.36
N VAL A 447 5.04 -20.52 17.23
CA VAL A 447 4.82 -21.98 17.18
C VAL A 447 5.50 -22.63 15.97
N VAL A 448 5.36 -22.03 14.79
CA VAL A 448 5.92 -22.55 13.55
C VAL A 448 7.44 -22.43 13.53
N GLY A 449 7.98 -21.31 14.02
CA GLY A 449 9.42 -21.08 14.11
C GLY A 449 10.10 -22.07 15.05
N ASN A 450 9.50 -22.32 16.21
CA ASN A 450 10.03 -23.23 17.23
C ASN A 450 9.71 -24.72 16.98
N MET A 451 8.80 -25.04 16.04
CA MET A 451 8.27 -26.41 15.87
C MET A 451 7.58 -26.91 17.14
N ASP A 452 6.82 -26.02 17.76
CA ASP A 452 6.12 -26.27 19.00
C ASP A 452 4.81 -27.06 18.79
N LEU A 453 4.33 -27.70 19.86
CA LEU A 453 3.08 -28.46 19.85
C LEU A 453 1.89 -27.57 19.45
N ALA A 454 0.98 -28.11 18.64
CA ALA A 454 -0.22 -27.39 18.20
C ALA A 454 -1.09 -26.94 19.39
N SER A 455 -1.04 -27.63 20.52
CA SER A 455 -1.73 -27.23 21.76
C SER A 455 -1.29 -25.87 22.32
N LYS A 456 -0.13 -25.35 21.91
CA LYS A 456 0.34 -24.01 22.30
C LYS A 456 -0.27 -22.89 21.44
N LEU A 457 -0.96 -23.20 20.35
CA LEU A 457 -1.62 -22.20 19.52
C LEU A 457 -2.75 -21.52 20.31
N PRO A 458 -2.65 -20.21 20.58
CA PRO A 458 -3.70 -19.50 21.28
C PRO A 458 -4.86 -19.21 20.32
N ASN A 459 -6.07 -19.04 20.86
CA ASN A 459 -7.26 -18.64 20.11
C ASN A 459 -7.62 -19.50 18.88
N ILE A 460 -7.19 -20.77 18.81
CA ILE A 460 -7.58 -21.71 17.76
C ILE A 460 -8.21 -22.95 18.41
N TYR A 461 -9.39 -23.34 17.93
CA TYR A 461 -10.03 -24.59 18.33
C TYR A 461 -10.74 -25.25 17.15
N PRO A 462 -10.51 -26.55 16.89
CA PRO A 462 -9.48 -27.42 17.51
C PRO A 462 -8.07 -27.12 16.99
N THR A 463 -7.06 -27.22 17.84
CA THR A 463 -5.67 -26.81 17.55
C THR A 463 -4.94 -27.68 16.52
N ALA A 464 -5.23 -28.98 16.48
CA ALA A 464 -4.55 -29.91 15.56
C ALA A 464 -5.29 -30.13 14.23
N GLY A 465 -6.51 -29.58 14.06
CA GLY A 465 -7.28 -29.77 12.84
C GLY A 465 -7.68 -31.24 12.58
N LEU A 466 -8.39 -31.48 11.48
CA LEU A 466 -9.05 -32.76 11.16
C LEU A 466 -8.09 -33.95 11.07
N ILE A 467 -6.83 -33.69 10.72
CA ILE A 467 -5.80 -34.71 10.49
C ILE A 467 -4.83 -34.88 11.66
N GLY A 468 -5.02 -34.16 12.78
CA GLY A 468 -4.08 -34.19 13.90
C GLY A 468 -2.71 -33.61 13.51
N PHE A 469 -2.71 -32.46 12.83
CA PHE A 469 -1.53 -31.79 12.32
C PHE A 469 -0.68 -31.17 13.45
N GLU A 470 0.44 -31.83 13.74
CA GLU A 470 1.49 -31.36 14.65
C GLU A 470 2.74 -30.90 13.89
N MET A 471 3.43 -29.89 14.40
CA MET A 471 4.67 -29.34 13.82
C MET A 471 5.89 -30.22 14.18
N ASP A 472 6.01 -31.40 13.59
CA ASP A 472 7.07 -32.37 13.90
C ASP A 472 8.23 -32.40 12.90
N THR A 473 8.03 -31.89 11.69
CA THR A 473 8.96 -32.05 10.57
C THR A 473 9.08 -30.79 9.74
N GLN A 474 10.27 -30.55 9.19
CA GLN A 474 10.59 -29.39 8.37
C GLN A 474 9.71 -29.30 7.11
N PHE A 475 9.30 -30.46 6.59
CA PHE A 475 8.35 -30.54 5.48
C PHE A 475 6.97 -30.01 5.86
N LYS A 476 6.50 -30.21 7.09
CA LYS A 476 5.24 -29.63 7.58
C LYS A 476 5.33 -28.11 7.72
N ALA A 477 6.47 -27.56 8.13
CA ALA A 477 6.69 -26.11 8.09
C ALA A 477 6.58 -25.56 6.65
N PHE A 478 7.17 -26.26 5.68
CA PHE A 478 7.00 -25.91 4.26
C PHE A 478 5.53 -25.96 3.81
N GLN A 479 4.77 -26.99 4.22
CA GLN A 479 3.34 -27.11 3.92
C GLN A 479 2.53 -25.96 4.52
N VAL A 480 2.82 -25.55 5.77
CA VAL A 480 2.17 -24.40 6.42
C VAL A 480 2.46 -23.12 5.64
N GLY A 481 3.70 -22.88 5.21
CA GLY A 481 4.04 -21.71 4.40
C GLY A 481 3.24 -21.65 3.08
N LEU A 482 3.13 -22.78 2.38
CA LEU A 482 2.34 -22.87 1.15
C LEU A 482 0.84 -22.69 1.41
N ALA A 483 0.32 -23.32 2.46
CA ALA A 483 -1.08 -23.21 2.84
C ALA A 483 -1.43 -21.78 3.29
N LYS A 484 -0.51 -21.07 3.94
CA LYS A 484 -0.68 -19.65 4.31
C LYS A 484 -0.79 -18.77 3.06
N PHE A 485 0.05 -18.99 2.03
CA PHE A 485 -0.11 -18.31 0.73
C PHE A 485 -1.48 -18.55 0.08
N VAL A 486 -1.99 -19.78 0.14
CA VAL A 486 -3.34 -20.09 -0.36
C VAL A 486 -4.40 -19.34 0.46
N ALA A 487 -4.32 -19.42 1.79
CA ALA A 487 -5.26 -18.78 2.70
C ALA A 487 -5.29 -17.25 2.50
N ILE A 488 -4.14 -16.58 2.46
CA ILE A 488 -4.03 -15.12 2.21
C ILE A 488 -4.72 -14.76 0.89
N SER A 489 -4.40 -15.47 -0.19
CA SER A 489 -4.91 -15.17 -1.52
C SER A 489 -6.44 -15.23 -1.60
N PHE A 490 -7.04 -16.30 -1.06
CA PHE A 490 -8.49 -16.46 -1.04
C PHE A 490 -9.18 -15.55 -0.03
N THR A 491 -8.51 -15.18 1.07
CA THR A 491 -9.03 -14.20 2.02
C THR A 491 -9.15 -12.83 1.36
N VAL A 492 -8.08 -12.36 0.68
CA VAL A 492 -8.09 -11.09 -0.05
C VAL A 492 -9.07 -11.12 -1.23
N ALA A 493 -9.08 -12.18 -2.03
CA ALA A 493 -10.01 -12.31 -3.16
C ALA A 493 -11.48 -12.42 -2.72
N GLY A 494 -11.73 -13.00 -1.55
CA GLY A 494 -13.03 -13.01 -0.88
C GLY A 494 -13.54 -11.63 -0.46
N GLY A 495 -12.69 -10.60 -0.54
CA GLY A 495 -13.02 -9.24 -0.13
C GLY A 495 -13.15 -9.09 1.39
N LEU A 496 -12.57 -10.01 2.15
CA LEU A 496 -12.35 -9.85 3.58
C LEU A 496 -11.34 -8.71 3.82
N ARG A 497 -11.48 -8.01 4.94
CA ARG A 497 -10.71 -6.82 5.27
C ARG A 497 -9.71 -7.11 6.37
N GLY A 498 -8.49 -6.66 6.17
CA GLY A 498 -7.37 -6.86 7.08
C GLY A 498 -6.05 -6.68 6.33
N GLY A 499 -4.96 -6.63 7.07
CA GLY A 499 -3.61 -6.53 6.50
C GLY A 499 -3.02 -7.91 6.24
N PHE A 500 -2.11 -7.99 5.28
CA PHE A 500 -1.44 -9.23 4.89
C PHE A 500 0.04 -9.24 5.33
N ILE A 501 0.46 -8.32 6.21
CA ILE A 501 1.87 -8.16 6.60
C ILE A 501 2.31 -9.34 7.48
N PHE A 502 1.65 -9.54 8.63
CA PHE A 502 1.94 -10.70 9.49
C PHE A 502 1.68 -12.04 8.79
N PRO A 503 0.62 -12.22 7.98
CA PRO A 503 0.42 -13.47 7.25
C PRO A 503 1.59 -13.82 6.32
N LEU A 504 2.14 -12.82 5.61
CA LEU A 504 3.32 -13.01 4.76
C LEU A 504 4.58 -13.28 5.58
N MET A 505 4.76 -12.61 6.72
CA MET A 505 5.84 -12.92 7.66
C MET A 505 5.72 -14.34 8.21
N CYS A 506 4.50 -14.82 8.48
CA CYS A 506 4.20 -16.18 8.92
C CYS A 506 4.56 -17.21 7.86
N ALA A 507 4.18 -16.98 6.60
CA ALA A 507 4.61 -17.81 5.49
C ALA A 507 6.15 -17.84 5.38
N GLY A 508 6.80 -16.69 5.54
CA GLY A 508 8.26 -16.59 5.51
C GLY A 508 8.95 -17.27 6.69
N ALA A 509 8.40 -17.18 7.89
CA ALA A 509 8.89 -17.89 9.06
C ALA A 509 8.81 -19.42 8.85
N ALA A 510 7.69 -19.89 8.29
CA ALA A 510 7.49 -21.30 7.97
C ALA A 510 8.49 -21.81 6.92
N PHE A 511 8.72 -21.04 5.85
CA PHE A 511 9.72 -21.39 4.85
C PHE A 511 11.15 -21.26 5.37
N GLY A 512 11.44 -20.26 6.21
CA GLY A 512 12.75 -20.08 6.84
C GLY A 512 13.08 -21.24 7.76
N ARG A 513 12.12 -21.68 8.60
CA ARG A 513 12.26 -22.88 9.42
C ARG A 513 12.56 -24.10 8.55
N ALA A 514 11.76 -24.32 7.50
CA ALA A 514 11.96 -25.43 6.57
C ALA A 514 13.31 -25.39 5.81
N LEU A 515 13.86 -24.19 5.56
CA LEU A 515 15.11 -23.98 4.86
C LEU A 515 16.33 -24.20 5.76
N HIS A 516 16.22 -23.89 7.05
CA HIS A 516 17.34 -23.89 8.01
C HIS A 516 18.25 -25.14 7.98
N PRO A 517 17.74 -26.38 7.89
CA PRO A 517 18.60 -27.58 7.83
C PRO A 517 19.49 -27.66 6.58
N PHE A 518 19.18 -26.91 5.52
CA PHE A 518 19.96 -26.87 4.28
C PHE A 518 20.99 -25.73 4.27
N LEU A 519 20.99 -24.90 5.31
CA LEU A 519 21.96 -23.82 5.48
C LEU A 519 23.17 -24.34 6.26
N PRO A 520 24.34 -23.69 6.11
CA PRO A 520 25.50 -24.01 6.93
C PRO A 520 25.21 -23.84 8.42
N GLU A 521 25.84 -24.67 9.27
CA GLU A 521 25.69 -24.62 10.73
C GLU A 521 26.01 -23.25 11.35
N SER A 522 26.80 -22.43 10.64
CA SER A 522 27.11 -21.07 11.05
C SER A 522 25.95 -20.09 10.92
N VAL A 523 24.84 -20.47 10.27
CA VAL A 523 23.64 -19.64 10.11
C VAL A 523 22.64 -19.97 11.23
N PRO A 524 22.41 -19.03 12.17
CA PRO A 524 21.43 -19.24 13.24
C PRO A 524 20.01 -19.36 12.71
N LEU A 525 19.16 -20.04 13.47
CA LEU A 525 17.75 -20.22 13.12
C LEU A 525 17.04 -18.88 12.90
N GLN A 526 17.31 -17.92 13.78
CA GLN A 526 16.75 -16.57 13.77
C GLN A 526 17.04 -15.86 12.44
N VAL A 527 18.27 -15.98 11.92
CA VAL A 527 18.64 -15.39 10.62
C VAL A 527 17.83 -16.05 9.50
N SER A 528 17.66 -17.37 9.52
CA SER A 528 16.89 -18.08 8.50
C SER A 528 15.42 -17.65 8.46
N ILE A 529 14.75 -17.66 9.62
CA ILE A 529 13.35 -17.29 9.79
C ILE A 529 13.14 -15.81 9.43
N LEU A 530 13.92 -14.90 10.02
CA LEU A 530 13.70 -13.46 9.89
C LEU A 530 14.09 -12.93 8.51
N CYS A 531 15.16 -13.42 7.88
CA CYS A 531 15.51 -13.04 6.52
C CYS A 531 14.49 -13.55 5.50
N MET A 532 13.92 -14.74 5.69
CA MET A 532 12.88 -15.28 4.80
C MET A 532 11.56 -14.51 4.95
N ALA A 533 11.16 -14.21 6.19
CA ALA A 533 10.03 -13.33 6.49
C ALA A 533 10.20 -11.94 5.86
N ALA A 534 11.39 -11.34 5.99
CA ALA A 534 11.71 -10.05 5.38
C ALA A 534 11.66 -10.11 3.86
N GLY A 535 12.28 -11.14 3.25
CA GLY A 535 12.32 -11.32 1.81
C GLY A 535 10.93 -11.42 1.21
N ILE A 536 10.03 -12.18 1.82
CA ILE A 536 8.64 -12.31 1.32
C ILE A 536 7.86 -11.02 1.56
N ASN A 537 7.93 -10.44 2.76
CA ASN A 537 7.15 -9.25 3.09
C ASN A 537 7.53 -8.07 2.19
N VAL A 538 8.83 -7.79 2.04
CA VAL A 538 9.34 -6.63 1.29
C VAL A 538 9.05 -6.74 -0.22
N ALA A 539 9.03 -7.94 -0.78
CA ALA A 539 8.64 -8.15 -2.17
C ALA A 539 7.21 -7.65 -2.47
N ILE A 540 6.33 -7.71 -1.47
CA ILE A 540 4.92 -7.35 -1.59
C ILE A 540 4.65 -5.91 -1.10
N THR A 541 5.20 -5.54 0.05
CA THR A 541 4.92 -4.26 0.72
C THR A 541 5.83 -3.12 0.29
N ARG A 542 7.02 -3.42 -0.27
CA ARG A 542 8.08 -2.44 -0.57
C ARG A 542 8.69 -1.72 0.63
N THR A 543 8.50 -2.26 1.83
CA THR A 543 8.94 -1.61 3.08
C THR A 543 10.25 -2.18 3.62
N ALA A 544 11.36 -1.98 2.93
CA ALA A 544 12.64 -2.61 3.28
C ALA A 544 13.20 -2.14 4.63
N LEU A 545 13.15 -0.83 4.91
CA LEU A 545 13.68 -0.26 6.15
C LEU A 545 12.79 -0.60 7.33
N ALA A 546 11.49 -0.39 7.19
CA ALA A 546 10.53 -0.67 8.26
C ALA A 546 10.46 -2.15 8.61
N SER A 547 10.38 -3.04 7.60
CA SER A 547 10.32 -4.50 7.86
C SER A 547 11.56 -4.99 8.58
N THR A 548 12.73 -4.42 8.28
CA THR A 548 13.98 -4.75 8.97
C THR A 548 13.89 -4.43 10.46
N LEU A 549 13.44 -3.22 10.78
CA LEU A 549 13.34 -2.77 12.18
C LEU A 549 12.27 -3.56 12.94
N ILE A 550 11.12 -3.82 12.31
CA ILE A 550 10.03 -4.60 12.91
C ILE A 550 10.51 -6.03 13.20
N LEU A 551 11.07 -6.72 12.21
CA LEU A 551 11.50 -8.13 12.35
C LEU A 551 12.70 -8.32 13.29
N ALA A 552 13.53 -7.30 13.50
CA ALA A 552 14.57 -7.35 14.53
C ALA A 552 14.02 -7.07 15.94
N PHE A 553 12.99 -6.22 16.05
CA PHE A 553 12.40 -5.84 17.32
C PHE A 553 11.48 -6.91 17.91
N LEU A 554 10.61 -7.51 17.08
CA LEU A 554 9.61 -8.49 17.52
C LEU A 554 10.19 -9.71 18.26
N PRO A 555 11.33 -10.31 17.84
CA PRO A 555 12.01 -11.36 18.60
C PRO A 555 13.11 -10.84 19.56
N ALA A 556 13.35 -9.53 19.59
CA ALA A 556 14.50 -8.88 20.22
C ALA A 556 15.86 -9.48 19.81
N GLU A 557 16.10 -9.50 18.49
CA GLU A 557 17.33 -9.97 17.85
C GLU A 557 18.03 -8.81 17.09
N PRO A 558 18.61 -7.81 17.78
CA PRO A 558 19.21 -6.65 17.13
C PRO A 558 20.43 -7.01 16.27
N PHE A 559 21.11 -8.12 16.59
CA PHE A 559 22.25 -8.61 15.80
C PHE A 559 21.81 -9.22 14.46
N CYS A 560 20.53 -9.53 14.26
CA CYS A 560 20.03 -9.94 12.94
C CYS A 560 19.87 -8.76 11.96
N ILE A 561 19.88 -7.50 12.43
CA ILE A 561 19.58 -6.32 11.60
C ILE A 561 20.39 -6.29 10.28
N PRO A 562 21.72 -6.48 10.26
CA PRO A 562 22.48 -6.43 9.01
C PRO A 562 22.04 -7.48 7.99
N ALA A 563 21.74 -8.71 8.45
CA ALA A 563 21.28 -9.79 7.58
C ALA A 563 19.85 -9.56 7.09
N ILE A 564 18.96 -9.13 7.97
CA ILE A 564 17.56 -8.81 7.62
C ILE A 564 17.50 -7.64 6.65
N LEU A 565 18.32 -6.60 6.86
CA LEU A 565 18.40 -5.46 5.95
C LEU A 565 18.86 -5.89 4.56
N MET A 566 19.90 -6.73 4.49
CA MET A 566 20.39 -7.23 3.21
C MET A 566 19.33 -8.10 2.51
N ALA A 567 18.63 -8.96 3.25
CA ALA A 567 17.52 -9.76 2.72
C ALA A 567 16.41 -8.87 2.15
N SER A 568 16.04 -7.83 2.89
CA SER A 568 15.03 -6.83 2.51
C SER A 568 15.44 -6.08 1.24
N LEU A 569 16.66 -5.57 1.17
CA LEU A 569 17.16 -4.83 0.01
C LEU A 569 17.27 -5.72 -1.23
N CYS A 570 17.82 -6.92 -1.11
CA CYS A 570 17.87 -7.90 -2.21
C CYS A 570 16.46 -8.20 -2.73
N SER A 571 15.49 -8.42 -1.84
CA SER A 571 14.12 -8.67 -2.24
C SER A 571 13.48 -7.46 -2.92
N LEU A 572 13.65 -6.26 -2.36
CA LEU A 572 13.16 -5.01 -2.94
C LEU A 572 13.66 -4.83 -4.38
N PHE A 573 14.97 -5.02 -4.60
CA PHE A 573 15.59 -4.86 -5.91
C PHE A 573 15.19 -5.97 -6.89
N ALA A 574 15.22 -7.23 -6.46
CA ALA A 574 14.88 -8.37 -7.31
C ALA A 574 13.42 -8.33 -7.80
N THR A 575 12.54 -7.74 -7.00
CA THR A 575 11.11 -7.67 -7.32
C THR A 575 10.66 -6.31 -7.82
N ALA A 576 11.54 -5.32 -7.99
CA ALA A 576 11.23 -3.91 -8.32
C ALA A 576 10.03 -3.67 -9.27
N TYR A 577 9.90 -4.51 -10.29
CA TYR A 577 8.88 -4.41 -11.35
C TYR A 577 7.60 -5.21 -11.08
N LEU A 578 7.39 -5.70 -9.86
CA LEU A 578 6.21 -6.46 -9.44
C LEU A 578 5.24 -5.55 -8.66
N PRO A 579 4.25 -4.89 -9.30
CA PRO A 579 3.32 -4.02 -8.60
C PRO A 579 2.24 -4.83 -7.89
N PHE A 580 2.41 -5.10 -6.59
CA PHE A 580 1.34 -5.68 -5.77
C PHE A 580 0.38 -4.60 -5.25
N ILE A 581 0.93 -3.57 -4.55
CA ILE A 581 0.18 -2.38 -4.15
C ILE A 581 0.23 -1.36 -5.30
N LYS A 582 -0.76 -1.40 -6.20
CA LYS A 582 -0.76 -0.61 -7.44
C LYS A 582 -0.74 0.90 -7.24
N THR A 583 -1.17 1.39 -6.07
CA THR A 583 -1.24 2.81 -5.72
C THR A 583 0.07 3.39 -5.18
N GLN A 584 1.09 2.55 -4.98
CA GLN A 584 2.45 3.03 -4.68
C GLN A 584 3.04 3.78 -5.87
N ILE A 585 3.64 4.92 -5.58
CA ILE A 585 4.32 5.77 -6.56
C ILE A 585 5.84 5.73 -6.35
N THR A 586 6.61 6.06 -7.39
CA THR A 586 8.03 6.39 -7.22
C THR A 586 8.10 7.87 -6.89
N ARG A 587 8.96 8.28 -5.93
CA ARG A 587 9.20 9.70 -5.69
C ARG A 587 9.69 10.38 -6.97
N ALA A 588 9.25 11.60 -7.23
CA ALA A 588 9.60 12.33 -8.45
C ALA A 588 11.13 12.51 -8.62
N ASP A 589 11.85 12.78 -7.53
CA ASP A 589 13.31 12.91 -7.54
C ASP A 589 14.03 11.60 -7.87
N ILE A 590 13.53 10.48 -7.38
CA ILE A 590 14.03 9.13 -7.70
C ILE A 590 13.71 8.78 -9.15
N ASP A 591 12.50 9.06 -9.62
CA ASP A 591 12.05 8.78 -10.98
C ASP A 591 12.94 9.47 -12.03
N HIS A 592 13.29 10.74 -11.79
CA HIS A 592 14.27 11.48 -12.59
C HIS A 592 15.67 10.84 -12.62
N SER A 593 16.09 10.21 -11.52
CA SER A 593 17.38 9.53 -11.42
C SER A 593 17.39 8.12 -12.03
N LEU A 594 16.28 7.38 -11.93
CA LEU A 594 16.17 6.00 -12.42
C LEU A 594 15.86 5.92 -13.91
N PHE A 595 15.06 6.86 -14.43
CA PHE A 595 14.63 6.88 -15.84
C PHE A 595 15.23 8.08 -16.58
N HIS A 596 16.57 8.09 -16.68
CA HIS A 596 17.32 9.13 -17.40
C HIS A 596 17.04 9.20 -18.92
N GLY A 597 16.09 8.42 -19.46
CA GLY A 597 15.94 8.16 -20.90
C GLY A 597 14.70 8.69 -21.60
N LYS A 598 13.79 9.44 -20.94
CA LYS A 598 12.57 9.96 -21.62
C LYS A 598 12.19 11.42 -21.36
N HIS A 599 13.12 12.23 -20.84
CA HIS A 599 12.95 13.69 -20.77
C HIS A 599 14.08 14.50 -21.41
N ILE A 600 14.92 13.88 -22.24
CA ILE A 600 15.72 14.59 -23.24
C ILE A 600 14.89 14.65 -24.51
N ILE A 601 13.79 15.41 -24.49
CA ILE A 601 13.13 15.84 -25.72
C ILE A 601 13.86 17.12 -26.16
N ASP A 602 14.72 16.97 -27.16
CA ASP A 602 15.10 17.99 -28.15
C ASP A 602 15.50 19.40 -27.66
N ALA A 603 16.30 19.52 -26.60
CA ALA A 603 17.00 20.77 -26.31
C ALA A 603 18.25 20.98 -27.22
N GLU A 604 18.90 19.89 -27.66
CA GLU A 604 20.10 19.97 -28.50
C GLU A 604 19.81 19.92 -30.01
N LYS A 605 18.63 19.44 -30.44
CA LYS A 605 18.25 19.42 -31.86
C LYS A 605 17.73 20.75 -32.41
N LYS A 606 17.55 21.76 -31.56
CA LYS A 606 17.12 23.12 -31.96
C LYS A 606 18.26 24.14 -32.07
N LEU A 607 19.51 23.71 -31.91
CA LEU A 607 20.68 24.60 -31.98
C LEU A 607 21.54 24.43 -33.24
N ASP A 608 21.21 23.47 -34.11
CA ASP A 608 21.99 23.20 -35.35
C ASP A 608 21.26 23.53 -36.67
N ASP A 609 20.01 24.02 -36.64
CA ASP A 609 19.22 24.28 -37.86
C ASP A 609 19.01 25.78 -38.20
N ASP A 610 19.69 26.71 -37.50
CA ASP A 610 19.57 28.17 -37.75
C ASP A 610 20.82 28.81 -38.39
N ASP A 611 21.70 28.02 -39.01
CA ASP A 611 22.77 28.52 -39.89
C ASP A 611 22.80 27.73 -41.21
N HIS A 612 21.80 27.95 -42.09
CA HIS A 612 21.95 27.92 -43.56
C HIS A 612 20.77 28.54 -44.33
#